data_AF-A0A370KJV3-F1
#
_entry.id   AF-A0A370KJV3-F1
#
_cell.length_a   1.000
_cell.length_b   1.000
_cell.length_c   1.000
_cell.angle_alpha   90.00
_cell.angle_beta   90.00
_cell.angle_gamma   90.00
#
_symmetry.space_group_name_H-M   'P 1'
#
loop_
_entity.id
_entity.type
_entity.pdbx_description
1 polymer ?
#
loop_
_entity_poly.entity_id
_entity_poly.type
_entity_poly.pdbx_seq_one_letter_code
_entity_poly.pdbx_strand_id
1 'polypeptide(L)' 'MPLTARVSDVASNEEHIVTAKEALEGLYFSLELETEARLVAAAVRAGWSAEEAIDAIDRLRAEDVRH' A
#
# COMPACT_ATOMS: atom_id res chain seq x y z
N MET A 1 0.63 -30.11 10.41
CA MET A 1 1.26 -29.98 9.07
C MET A 1 0.85 -31.19 8.24
N PRO A 2 0.61 -31.14 6.92
CA PRO A 2 0.86 -30.04 5.97
C PRO A 2 -0.28 -29.81 4.93
N LEU A 3 -0.32 -28.65 4.27
CA LEU A 3 -0.30 -28.55 2.80
C LEU A 3 -0.02 -27.09 2.49
N THR A 4 1.22 -26.80 2.13
CA THR A 4 1.60 -25.58 1.44
C THR A 4 0.66 -25.46 0.25
N ALA A 5 -0.29 -24.53 0.31
CA ALA A 5 -1.17 -24.22 -0.79
C ALA A 5 -0.26 -23.93 -1.98
N ARG A 6 -0.30 -24.83 -2.96
CA ARG A 6 0.42 -24.68 -4.21
C ARG A 6 0.07 -23.29 -4.72
N VAL A 7 1.10 -22.47 -4.94
CA VAL A 7 0.98 -21.25 -5.73
C VAL A 7 0.25 -21.67 -7.00
N SER A 8 -1.01 -21.25 -7.08
CA SER A 8 -1.88 -21.52 -8.21
C SER A 8 -1.15 -21.06 -9.45
N ASP A 9 -1.15 -21.93 -10.46
CA ASP A 9 -0.75 -21.71 -11.84
C ASP A 9 -0.74 -20.22 -12.19
N VAL A 10 0.46 -19.62 -12.23
CA VAL A 10 0.62 -18.23 -12.63
C VAL A 10 0.31 -18.21 -14.12
N ALA A 11 -0.87 -17.71 -14.47
CA ALA A 11 -1.33 -17.61 -15.86
C ALA A 11 -0.18 -17.09 -16.74
N SER A 12 0.06 -17.78 -17.85
CA SER A 12 1.11 -17.40 -18.80
C SER A 12 0.86 -15.96 -19.25
N ASN A 13 1.92 -15.19 -19.52
CA ASN A 13 1.84 -13.77 -19.85
C ASN A 13 0.87 -13.44 -21.01
N GLU A 14 0.60 -14.42 -21.89
CA GLU A 14 -0.32 -14.33 -23.02
C GLU A 14 -1.82 -14.43 -22.63
N GLU A 15 -2.12 -14.83 -21.39
CA GLU A 15 -3.49 -15.04 -20.88
C GLU A 15 -4.00 -13.84 -20.06
N HIS A 16 -3.13 -12.88 -19.71
CA HIS A 16 -3.53 -11.67 -19.02
C HIS A 16 -4.22 -10.68 -19.98
N ILE A 17 -5.53 -10.47 -19.77
CA ILE A 17 -6.31 -9.46 -20.52
C ILE A 17 -5.87 -8.03 -20.17
N VAL A 18 -5.32 -7.84 -18.97
CA VAL A 18 -4.86 -6.55 -18.44
C VAL A 18 -3.41 -6.64 -18.02
N THR A 19 -2.70 -5.53 -18.04
CA THR A 19 -1.34 -5.45 -17.50
C THR A 19 -1.35 -5.70 -15.98
N ALA A 20 -0.23 -6.18 -15.44
CA ALA A 20 -0.07 -6.35 -13.99
C ALA A 20 -0.31 -5.04 -13.22
N LYS A 21 0.03 -3.89 -13.83
CA LYS A 21 -0.24 -2.57 -13.25
C LYS A 21 -1.74 -2.35 -13.08
N GLU A 22 -2.51 -2.49 -14.15
CA GLU A 22 -3.98 -2.27 -14.13
C GLU A 22 -4.69 -3.21 -13.16
N ALA A 23 -4.24 -4.47 -13.07
CA ALA A 23 -4.80 -5.44 -12.12
C ALA A 23 -4.58 -5.01 -10.65
N LEU A 24 -3.48 -4.33 -10.36
CA LEU A 24 -3.08 -3.95 -9.01
C LEU A 24 -3.50 -2.53 -8.64
N GLU A 25 -3.74 -1.63 -9.60
CA GLU A 25 -4.03 -0.21 -9.37
C GLU A 25 -5.14 0.01 -8.32
N GLY A 26 -6.27 -0.68 -8.44
CA GLY A 26 -7.38 -0.53 -7.49
C GLY A 26 -7.03 -0.94 -6.05
N LEU A 27 -6.30 -2.07 -5.90
CA LEU A 27 -5.86 -2.54 -4.58
C LEU A 27 -4.77 -1.62 -4.02
N TYR A 28 -3.87 -1.15 -4.87
CA TYR A 28 -2.79 -0.25 -4.51
C TYR A 28 -3.33 1.04 -3.88
N PHE A 29 -4.26 1.73 -4.55
CA PHE A 29 -4.87 2.95 -3.99
C PHE A 29 -5.63 2.70 -2.69
N SER A 30 -6.31 1.56 -2.58
CA SER A 30 -7.02 1.17 -1.36
C SER A 30 -6.06 1.00 -0.18
N LEU A 31 -4.92 0.34 -0.42
CA LEU A 31 -3.88 0.14 0.59
C LEU A 31 -3.19 1.45 0.97
N GLU A 32 -2.96 2.37 0.02
CA GLU A 32 -2.39 3.69 0.32
C GLU A 32 -3.28 4.47 1.29
N LEU A 33 -4.58 4.54 1.02
CA LEU A 33 -5.54 5.24 1.88
C LEU A 33 -5.63 4.60 3.26
N GLU A 34 -5.71 3.26 3.33
CA GLU A 34 -5.75 2.54 4.60
C GLU A 34 -4.48 2.78 5.44
N THR A 35 -3.32 2.77 4.78
CA THR A 35 -2.03 3.00 5.44
C THR A 35 -1.94 4.42 5.97
N GLU A 36 -2.32 5.42 5.18
CA GLU A 36 -2.34 6.82 5.60
C GLU A 36 -3.27 7.04 6.80
N ALA A 37 -4.48 6.48 6.77
CA ALA A 37 -5.42 6.55 7.88
C ALA A 37 -4.84 5.93 9.17
N ARG A 38 -4.12 4.80 9.06
CA ARG A 38 -3.44 4.15 10.19
C ARG A 38 -2.31 5.01 10.76
N LEU A 39 -1.52 5.65 9.90
CA LEU A 39 -0.43 6.54 10.31
C LEU A 39 -0.97 7.78 11.03
N VAL A 40 -1.99 8.44 10.48
CA VAL A 40 -2.65 9.57 11.13
C VAL A 40 -3.24 9.16 12.48
N ALA A 41 -3.93 8.03 12.54
CA ALA A 41 -4.50 7.54 13.80
C ALA A 41 -3.41 7.24 14.85
N ALA A 42 -2.24 6.75 14.44
CA ALA A 42 -1.11 6.52 15.33
C ALA A 42 -0.52 7.84 15.86
N ALA A 43 -0.35 8.84 15.00
CA ALA A 43 0.14 10.16 15.39
C ALA A 43 -0.83 10.86 16.36
N VAL A 44 -2.13 10.79 16.10
CA VAL A 44 -3.17 11.33 16.99
C VAL A 44 -3.14 10.64 18.35
N ARG A 45 -3.01 9.31 18.39
CA ARG A 45 -2.85 8.58 19.66
C ARG A 45 -1.57 8.95 20.42
N ALA A 46 -0.53 9.39 19.71
CA ALA A 46 0.71 9.88 20.29
C ALA A 46 0.64 11.37 20.71
N GLY A 47 -0.50 12.04 20.52
CA GLY A 47 -0.73 13.42 20.96
C GLY A 47 -0.45 14.49 19.92
N TRP A 48 -0.18 14.11 18.67
CA TRP A 48 0.01 15.04 17.55
C TRP A 48 -1.32 15.43 16.91
N SER A 49 -1.37 16.61 16.30
CA SER A 49 -2.53 16.97 15.48
C SER A 49 -2.58 16.15 14.19
N ALA A 50 -3.78 16.03 13.61
CA ALA A 50 -3.95 15.35 12.33
C ALA A 50 -3.22 16.08 11.18
N GLU A 51 -3.16 17.42 11.23
CA GLU A 51 -2.46 18.24 10.24
C GLU A 51 -0.94 18.00 10.29
N GLU A 52 -0.33 18.03 11.48
CA GLU A 52 1.09 17.70 11.64
C GLU A 52 1.42 16.26 11.21
N ALA A 53 0.48 15.33 11.42
CA ALA A 53 0.64 13.96 10.98
C ALA A 53 0.65 13.84 9.46
N ILE A 54 -0.27 14.52 8.77
CA ILE A 54 -0.32 14.56 7.29
C ILE A 54 0.96 15.18 6.73
N ASP A 55 1.40 16.32 7.26
CA ASP A 55 2.64 16.99 6.86
C ASP A 55 3.88 16.10 7.07
N ALA A 56 3.89 15.28 8.13
CA ALA A 56 4.96 14.33 8.38
C ALA A 56 4.94 13.16 7.37
N ILE A 57 3.76 12.63 7.05
CA ILE A 57 3.60 11.55 6.06
C ILE A 57 4.04 12.01 4.68
N ASP A 58 3.68 13.22 4.26
CA ASP A 58 4.10 13.78 2.97
C ASP A 58 5.62 13.97 2.88
N ARG A 59 6.25 14.38 3.98
CA ARG A 59 7.72 14.45 4.06
C ARG A 59 8.38 13.09 3.93
N LEU A 60 7.87 12.07 4.63
CA LEU A 60 8.37 10.69 4.54
C LEU A 60 8.26 10.15 3.12
N ARG A 61 7.12 10.33 2.44
CA ARG A 61 6.94 9.96 1.03
C ARG A 61 7.94 10.65 0.11
N ALA A 62 8.19 11.94 0.33
CA ALA A 62 9.15 12.69 -0.46
C ALA A 62 10.61 12.28 -0.22
N GLU A 63 10.93 11.72 0.94
CA GLU A 63 12.24 11.15 1.27
C GLU A 63 12.42 9.77 0.63
N ASP A 64 11.39 8.92 0.66
CA ASP A 64 11.41 7.60 0.01
C ASP A 64 11.66 7.70 -1.50
N VAL A 65 11.09 8.70 -2.18
CA VAL A 65 11.30 8.93 -3.63
C VAL A 65 12.73 9.38 -3.95
N ARG A 66 13.46 9.93 -2.97
CA ARG A 66 14.85 10.40 -3.12
C ARG A 66 15.88 9.31 -2.86
N HIS A 67 15.47 8.14 -2.36
CA HIS A 67 16.32 6.99 -2.04
C HIS A 67 16.26 5.90 -3.11
#